data_AF-A0A319E4T3-F1
#
_entry.id   AF-A0A319E4T3-F1
#
_cell.length_a   1.000
_cell.length_b   1.000
_cell.length_c   1.000
_cell.angle_alpha   90.00
_cell.angle_beta   90.00
_cell.angle_gamma   90.00
#
_symmetry.space_group_name_H-M   'P 1'
#
loop_
_entity.id
_entity.type
_entity.pdbx_description
1 polymer ?
#
loop_
_entity_poly.entity_id
_entity_poly.type
_entity_poly.pdbx_seq_one_letter_code
_entity_poly.pdbx_strand_id
1 'polypeptide(L)'
;MLTQEGNRLHILIAGAGIGGLSAAIALRQAGHVVDVFESSRFAVELGAAIHLPPNVNGLLRRTGIQPEDFRCNDAEFVSVFDSQGNPVSSKDIRGLRELYPFPWQLSHRIDLHEALKAKATTLNDPGVPVTIHLRSKVVNCDPARPSLTLVDGTEVQGDLLIGADGAHSVLRSIIAREDIAAEPSGGSAFRFLIPISQVKANPETAALVQKEGELQFWDGQYRRLVIYPCRNNTELNFVCLHPDTESDGTSEGKSPYRYKDNLLRVFDEFSPAMKSLLAMADPDSIKLWRLLDRKALGTWVNGNSCLIGDAAHPFLPHQGQGGAQAIEDGVALGALLPLGTTREEIPERLQLYMQCRYKRATMVQNFSRQAAFKISAKDTVGGTSTDPLEFMRINFGHDAHDFATNMLRKHLANRTPNPSTLTTAFGPSMPLIPDTPGSQGLLGSPSQRTLEVRFRARRNYLETFLPRADSRITSRGGWAKGSWVIRRIQPGEWKGGREVILVGLCIFHALLSPDRDEPQDFSPVMFCDDAEFMIAAREELHLPVLLADMKENILGARYQMDLGRSGQTFMMIQANLAPVHMNGDGGKGALGNARVSMTTLKRDVLEAVLPGLAHVVGQLQGLDMKDVVLTRSGIMV
;
A
#
# COMPACT_ATOMS: atom_id res chain seq x y z
N MET A 1 35.29 11.23 5.68
CA MET A 1 34.08 11.82 5.06
C MET A 1 34.31 11.94 3.55
N LEU A 2 34.09 10.86 2.81
CA LEU A 2 33.96 10.87 1.35
C LEU A 2 32.51 10.52 1.10
N THR A 3 31.69 11.51 0.75
CA THR A 3 30.26 11.35 0.46
C THR A 3 30.09 10.57 -0.82
N GLN A 4 29.41 9.42 -0.75
CA GLN A 4 28.95 8.69 -1.93
C GLN A 4 27.97 9.58 -2.72
N GLU A 5 28.47 10.28 -3.73
CA GLU A 5 27.69 10.93 -4.79
C GLU A 5 27.15 9.83 -5.73
N GLY A 6 26.21 9.02 -5.25
CA GLY A 6 25.37 8.23 -6.15
C GLY A 6 24.56 9.18 -7.04
N ASN A 7 24.33 8.82 -8.31
CA ASN A 7 23.55 9.62 -9.27
C ASN A 7 22.21 10.06 -8.67
N ARG A 8 22.19 11.29 -8.14
CA ARG A 8 21.02 11.87 -7.49
C ARG A 8 20.27 12.70 -8.52
N LEU A 9 18.99 12.40 -8.71
CA LEU A 9 18.12 13.18 -9.56
C LEU A 9 17.64 14.45 -8.82
N HIS A 10 17.50 15.53 -9.59
CA HIS A 10 16.77 16.73 -9.21
C HIS A 10 15.35 16.67 -9.76
N ILE A 11 14.36 16.64 -8.86
CA ILE A 11 12.97 16.37 -9.21
C ILE A 11 12.11 17.60 -8.88
N LEU A 12 11.33 18.04 -9.87
CA LEU A 12 10.39 19.15 -9.75
C LEU A 12 8.97 18.61 -9.58
N ILE A 13 8.23 19.10 -8.60
CA ILE A 13 6.83 18.74 -8.36
C ILE A 13 5.96 20.00 -8.40
N ALA A 14 4.99 20.05 -9.32
CA ALA A 14 4.01 21.12 -9.40
C ALA A 14 2.78 20.77 -8.55
N GLY A 15 2.63 21.42 -7.39
CA GLY A 15 1.52 21.24 -6.45
C GLY A 15 1.93 20.56 -5.15
N ALA A 16 1.63 21.20 -4.02
CA ALA A 16 1.89 20.67 -2.68
C ALA A 16 0.62 20.07 -2.04
N GLY A 17 -0.25 19.45 -2.83
CA GLY A 17 -1.38 18.65 -2.33
C GLY A 17 -0.90 17.33 -1.71
N ILE A 18 -1.86 16.50 -1.26
CA ILE A 18 -1.58 15.18 -0.67
C ILE A 18 -0.67 14.33 -1.58
N GLY A 19 -1.00 14.20 -2.87
CA GLY A 19 -0.21 13.42 -3.82
C GLY A 19 1.21 13.96 -4.02
N GLY A 20 1.34 15.28 -4.21
CA GLY A 20 2.64 15.93 -4.41
C GLY A 20 3.56 15.81 -3.20
N LEU A 21 3.05 16.02 -1.98
CA LEU A 21 3.82 15.85 -0.76
C LEU A 21 4.19 14.38 -0.50
N SER A 22 3.29 13.43 -0.77
CA SER A 22 3.60 12.00 -0.68
C SER A 22 4.67 11.57 -1.66
N ALA A 23 4.64 12.06 -2.91
CA ALA A 23 5.70 11.83 -3.89
C ALA A 23 7.03 12.45 -3.41
N ALA A 24 7.00 13.66 -2.87
CA ALA A 24 8.20 14.33 -2.37
C ALA A 24 8.88 13.55 -1.23
N ILE A 25 8.10 13.03 -0.27
CA ILE A 25 8.63 12.21 0.83
C ILE A 25 9.24 10.92 0.28
N ALA A 26 8.53 10.21 -0.59
CA ALA A 26 8.99 8.93 -1.13
C ALA A 26 10.28 9.09 -1.96
N LEU A 27 10.37 10.14 -2.78
CA LEU A 27 11.55 10.43 -3.60
C LEU A 27 12.73 10.95 -2.77
N ARG A 28 12.47 11.73 -1.71
CA ARG A 28 13.48 12.09 -0.71
C ARG A 28 14.06 10.83 -0.06
N GLN A 29 13.20 9.90 0.38
CA GLN A 29 13.61 8.64 1.00
C GLN A 29 14.37 7.73 0.02
N ALA A 30 14.05 7.80 -1.27
CA ALA A 30 14.82 7.16 -2.32
C ALA A 30 16.19 7.82 -2.57
N GLY A 31 16.46 8.98 -1.97
CA GLY A 31 17.76 9.65 -1.96
C GLY A 31 17.90 10.85 -2.89
N HIS A 32 16.82 11.34 -3.50
CA HIS A 32 16.80 12.42 -4.48
C HIS A 32 16.68 13.83 -3.88
N VAL A 33 16.98 14.87 -4.68
CA VAL A 33 16.68 16.27 -4.34
C VAL A 33 15.32 16.61 -4.92
N VAL A 34 14.42 17.16 -4.11
CA VAL A 34 13.05 17.46 -4.52
C VAL A 34 12.69 18.92 -4.21
N ASP A 35 12.20 19.61 -5.24
CA ASP A 35 11.59 20.94 -5.13
C ASP A 35 10.10 20.85 -5.44
N VAL A 36 9.26 21.39 -4.55
CA VAL A 36 7.80 21.44 -4.71
C VAL A 36 7.37 22.88 -4.90
N PHE A 37 6.56 23.16 -5.92
CA PHE A 37 6.06 24.49 -6.26
C PHE A 37 4.57 24.58 -5.98
N GLU A 38 4.17 25.48 -5.09
CA GLU A 38 2.79 25.63 -4.63
C GLU A 38 2.29 27.05 -4.81
N SER A 39 1.10 27.19 -5.38
CA SER A 39 0.48 28.49 -5.67
C SER A 39 0.03 29.26 -4.42
N SER A 40 -0.38 28.55 -3.38
CA SER A 40 -0.98 29.12 -2.17
C SER A 40 0.05 29.48 -1.09
N ARG A 41 -0.44 30.12 -0.02
CA ARG A 41 0.32 30.34 1.22
C ARG A 41 -0.02 29.31 2.30
N PHE A 42 -0.78 28.26 1.96
CA PHE A 42 -1.46 27.37 2.92
C PHE A 42 -2.38 28.09 3.94
N ALA A 43 -2.80 29.31 3.65
CA ALA A 43 -3.53 30.16 4.62
C ALA A 43 -5.02 29.81 4.76
N VAL A 44 -5.60 29.08 3.81
CA VAL A 44 -7.06 28.80 3.75
C VAL A 44 -7.30 27.40 3.17
N GLU A 45 -6.92 26.34 3.87
CA GLU A 45 -7.57 25.05 3.65
C GLU A 45 -8.77 24.96 4.58
N LEU A 46 -9.98 24.85 4.04
CA LEU A 46 -11.20 24.65 4.84
C LEU A 46 -11.64 23.19 4.77
N GLY A 47 -11.52 22.51 5.92
CA GLY A 47 -12.57 21.69 6.51
C GLY A 47 -13.17 20.54 5.68
N ALA A 48 -12.33 19.71 5.07
CA ALA A 48 -12.76 18.41 4.57
C ALA A 48 -12.12 17.30 5.39
N ALA A 49 -12.86 16.26 5.75
CA ALA A 49 -12.26 15.01 6.21
C ALA A 49 -11.99 14.07 5.02
N ILE A 50 -11.12 13.09 5.26
CA ILE A 50 -10.64 12.10 4.29
C ILE A 50 -10.50 10.73 4.95
N HIS A 51 -10.65 9.68 4.15
CA HIS A 51 -10.47 8.31 4.58
C HIS A 51 -8.99 7.90 4.43
N LEU A 52 -8.48 7.19 5.42
CA LEU A 52 -7.19 6.52 5.41
C LEU A 52 -7.40 5.00 5.48
N PRO A 53 -7.81 4.36 4.38
CA PRO A 53 -8.03 2.93 4.35
C PRO A 53 -6.71 2.15 4.47
N PRO A 54 -6.77 0.84 4.79
CA PRO A 54 -5.59 0.03 5.09
C PRO A 54 -4.45 0.09 4.07
N ASN A 55 -4.78 0.14 2.77
CA ASN A 55 -3.81 0.23 1.68
C ASN A 55 -2.96 1.50 1.73
N VAL A 56 -3.51 2.61 2.23
CA VAL A 56 -2.79 3.89 2.33
C VAL A 56 -2.26 4.13 3.72
N ASN A 57 -2.96 3.64 4.75
CA ASN A 57 -2.45 3.63 6.10
C ASN A 57 -1.07 2.97 6.17
N GLY A 58 -0.91 1.81 5.52
CA GLY A 58 0.38 1.12 5.41
C GLY A 58 1.45 1.95 4.72
N LEU A 59 1.11 2.69 3.67
CA LEU A 59 2.05 3.53 2.93
C LEU A 59 2.48 4.76 3.76
N LEU A 60 1.56 5.39 4.50
CA LEU A 60 1.91 6.48 5.43
C LEU A 60 2.91 5.99 6.48
N ARG A 61 2.64 4.84 7.11
CA ARG A 61 3.56 4.24 8.09
C ARG A 61 4.91 3.91 7.50
N ARG A 62 4.94 3.40 6.25
CA ARG A 62 6.18 3.14 5.51
C ARG A 62 6.99 4.42 5.31
N THR A 63 6.33 5.52 5.02
CA THR A 63 6.98 6.84 4.92
C THR A 63 7.32 7.45 6.28
N GLY A 64 7.05 6.76 7.39
CA GLY A 64 7.38 7.19 8.75
C GLY A 64 6.35 8.14 9.36
N ILE A 65 5.11 8.14 8.86
CA ILE A 65 3.98 8.91 9.39
C ILE A 65 3.04 7.95 10.08
N GLN A 66 2.80 8.12 11.39
CA GLN A 66 1.79 7.36 12.11
C GLN A 66 0.50 8.19 12.17
N PRO A 67 -0.61 7.71 11.60
CA PRO A 67 -1.89 8.43 11.64
C PRO A 67 -2.38 8.79 13.05
N GLU A 68 -2.00 7.99 14.05
CA GLU A 68 -2.33 8.24 15.46
C GLU A 68 -1.74 9.56 15.99
N ASP A 69 -0.62 10.01 15.44
CA ASP A 69 0.10 11.18 15.95
C ASP A 69 -0.58 12.51 15.61
N PHE A 70 -1.55 12.52 14.68
CA PHE A 70 -2.25 13.73 14.22
C PHE A 70 -3.78 13.60 14.28
N ARG A 71 -4.28 12.92 15.33
CA ARG A 71 -5.71 12.93 15.73
C ARG A 71 -6.67 12.19 14.79
N CYS A 72 -6.19 11.17 14.10
CA CYS A 72 -7.06 10.30 13.31
C CYS A 72 -7.96 9.44 14.22
N ASN A 73 -9.17 9.12 13.76
CA ASN A 73 -10.07 8.20 14.44
C ASN A 73 -10.01 6.83 13.76
N ASP A 74 -10.10 5.75 14.53
CA ASP A 74 -10.39 4.44 13.97
C ASP A 74 -11.83 4.40 13.42
N ALA A 75 -11.99 3.82 12.24
CA ALA A 75 -13.31 3.49 11.73
C ALA A 75 -13.79 2.19 12.41
N GLU A 76 -14.77 2.30 13.30
CA GLU A 76 -15.25 1.17 14.10
C GLU A 76 -16.57 0.60 13.57
N PHE A 77 -17.41 1.46 13.01
CA PHE A 77 -18.73 1.08 12.51
C PHE A 77 -18.98 1.66 11.12
N VAL A 78 -19.68 0.91 10.28
CA VAL A 78 -20.25 1.40 9.03
C VAL A 78 -21.75 1.17 9.07
N SER A 79 -22.51 2.26 9.00
CA SER A 79 -23.97 2.23 9.08
C SER A 79 -24.60 2.90 7.86
N VAL A 80 -25.66 2.30 7.36
CA VAL A 80 -26.48 2.81 6.26
C VAL A 80 -27.90 2.97 6.78
N PHE A 81 -28.45 4.17 6.60
CA PHE A 81 -29.82 4.53 6.98
C PHE A 81 -30.59 4.98 5.74
N ASP A 82 -31.90 4.80 5.75
CA ASP A 82 -32.78 5.50 4.81
C ASP A 82 -32.97 6.97 5.21
N SER A 83 -33.68 7.75 4.38
CA SER A 83 -33.92 9.18 4.65
C SER A 83 -34.69 9.43 5.93
N GLN A 84 -35.48 8.46 6.41
CA GLN A 84 -36.27 8.56 7.64
C GLN A 84 -35.49 8.13 8.89
N GLY A 85 -34.26 7.64 8.73
CA GLY A 85 -33.40 7.19 9.82
C GLY A 85 -33.62 5.75 10.24
N ASN A 86 -34.34 4.95 9.45
CA ASN A 86 -34.41 3.52 9.70
C ASN A 86 -33.09 2.86 9.29
N PRO A 87 -32.50 1.98 10.12
CA PRO A 87 -31.26 1.30 9.78
C PRO A 87 -31.50 0.28 8.66
N VAL A 88 -30.84 0.50 7.52
CA VAL A 88 -30.79 -0.46 6.41
C VAL A 88 -29.70 -1.51 6.67
N SER A 89 -28.54 -1.06 7.15
CA SER A 89 -27.49 -1.96 7.62
C SER A 89 -26.61 -1.28 8.66
N SER A 90 -26.05 -2.03 9.60
CA SER A 90 -25.02 -1.53 10.51
C SER A 90 -24.04 -2.65 10.78
N LYS A 91 -22.75 -2.39 10.53
CA LYS A 91 -21.68 -3.38 10.65
C LYS A 91 -20.63 -2.86 11.63
N ASP A 92 -20.30 -3.70 12.60
CA ASP A 92 -19.09 -3.55 13.42
C ASP A 92 -17.89 -4.03 12.59
N ILE A 93 -16.95 -3.12 12.36
CA ILE A 93 -15.74 -3.39 11.56
C ILE A 93 -14.47 -3.35 12.39
N ARG A 94 -14.54 -3.37 13.73
CA ARG A 94 -13.35 -3.38 14.60
C ARG A 94 -12.47 -4.62 14.35
N GLY A 95 -13.08 -5.74 13.93
CA GLY A 95 -12.38 -6.96 13.52
C GLY A 95 -11.65 -6.88 12.17
N LEU A 96 -11.78 -5.78 11.42
CA LEU A 96 -11.16 -5.61 10.11
C LEU A 96 -9.62 -5.69 10.16
N ARG A 97 -9.02 -5.33 11.30
CA ARG A 97 -7.57 -5.44 11.58
C ARG A 97 -7.05 -6.89 11.54
N GLU A 98 -7.92 -7.88 11.75
CA GLU A 98 -7.53 -9.29 11.61
C GLU A 98 -7.36 -9.72 10.15
N LEU A 99 -8.10 -9.07 9.24
CA LEU A 99 -8.07 -9.33 7.81
C LEU A 99 -7.02 -8.50 7.08
N TYR A 100 -6.77 -7.26 7.51
CA TYR A 100 -5.84 -6.34 6.87
C TYR A 100 -4.75 -5.86 7.82
N PRO A 101 -3.48 -5.72 7.38
CA PRO A 101 -2.37 -5.39 8.26
C PRO A 101 -2.42 -4.03 8.96
N PHE A 102 -3.23 -3.10 8.43
CA PHE A 102 -3.27 -1.71 8.86
C PHE A 102 -4.72 -1.28 9.13
N PRO A 103 -4.94 -0.36 10.08
CA PRO A 103 -6.28 0.11 10.41
C PRO A 103 -6.91 0.92 9.27
N TRP A 104 -8.23 0.93 9.22
CA TRP A 104 -8.97 1.96 8.49
C TRP A 104 -9.23 3.13 9.44
N GLN A 105 -8.73 4.30 9.10
CA GLN A 105 -8.85 5.50 9.90
C GLN A 105 -9.52 6.65 9.15
N LEU A 106 -10.07 7.59 9.90
CA LEU A 106 -10.75 8.79 9.44
C LEU A 106 -9.96 10.01 9.91
N SER A 107 -9.61 10.90 8.99
CA SER A 107 -8.70 12.01 9.27
C SER A 107 -9.25 13.34 8.80
N HIS A 108 -8.89 14.41 9.48
CA HIS A 108 -9.11 15.76 8.98
C HIS A 108 -8.04 16.07 7.93
N ARG A 109 -8.43 16.51 6.72
CA ARG A 109 -7.52 16.67 5.57
C ARG A 109 -6.34 17.60 5.88
N ILE A 110 -6.58 18.70 6.61
CA ILE A 110 -5.51 19.62 7.02
C ILE A 110 -4.49 18.93 7.92
N ASP A 111 -4.94 18.08 8.85
CA ASP A 111 -4.03 17.44 9.80
C ASP A 111 -3.12 16.44 9.09
N LEU A 112 -3.67 15.69 8.12
CA LEU A 112 -2.89 14.85 7.21
C LEU A 112 -1.91 15.67 6.35
N HIS A 113 -2.37 16.79 5.78
CA HIS A 113 -1.52 17.67 4.96
C HIS A 113 -0.34 18.23 5.77
N GLU A 114 -0.60 18.73 6.97
CA GLU A 114 0.43 19.23 7.88
C GLU A 114 1.42 18.14 8.28
N ALA A 115 0.94 16.91 8.57
CA ALA A 115 1.81 15.77 8.85
C ALA A 115 2.72 15.43 7.65
N LEU A 116 2.17 15.42 6.43
CA LEU A 116 2.95 15.22 5.20
C LEU A 116 3.97 16.34 4.99
N LYS A 117 3.58 17.61 5.15
CA LYS A 117 4.47 18.76 5.02
C LYS A 117 5.61 18.72 6.03
N ALA A 118 5.31 18.44 7.29
CA ALA A 118 6.30 18.30 8.35
C ALA A 118 7.27 17.15 8.04
N LYS A 119 6.76 16.01 7.57
CA LYS A 119 7.60 14.87 7.19
C LYS A 119 8.49 15.16 5.98
N ALA A 120 7.97 15.87 4.98
CA ALA A 120 8.74 16.23 3.79
C ALA A 120 9.92 17.17 4.12
N THR A 121 9.74 18.08 5.08
CA THR A 121 10.68 19.19 5.35
C THR A 121 11.57 19.01 6.58
N THR A 122 11.31 18.02 7.44
CA THR A 122 12.10 17.77 8.65
C THR A 122 13.58 17.52 8.36
N LEU A 123 14.48 17.97 9.22
CA LEU A 123 15.92 17.71 9.11
C LEU A 123 16.33 16.33 9.67
N ASN A 124 15.45 15.68 10.43
CA ASN A 124 15.77 14.49 11.21
C ASN A 124 15.68 13.17 10.40
N ASP A 125 15.06 13.21 9.23
CA ASP A 125 14.90 12.06 8.36
C ASP A 125 16.06 11.93 7.35
N PRO A 126 16.38 10.71 6.88
CA PRO A 126 17.34 10.50 5.81
C PRO A 126 17.00 11.29 4.52
N GLY A 127 18.03 11.57 3.73
CA GLY A 127 17.90 12.33 2.47
C GLY A 127 17.91 13.85 2.66
N VAL A 128 17.94 14.58 1.55
CA VAL A 128 17.90 16.05 1.57
C VAL A 128 16.46 16.51 1.86
N PRO A 129 16.23 17.38 2.85
CA PRO A 129 14.91 17.95 3.11
C PRO A 129 14.28 18.55 1.85
N VAL A 130 12.99 18.31 1.66
CA VAL A 130 12.25 18.83 0.51
C VAL A 130 12.15 20.34 0.64
N THR A 131 12.44 21.06 -0.45
CA THR A 131 12.25 22.51 -0.52
C THR A 131 10.87 22.80 -1.09
N ILE A 132 10.07 23.59 -0.37
CA ILE A 132 8.72 23.97 -0.81
C ILE A 132 8.71 25.47 -1.13
N HIS A 133 8.50 25.79 -2.41
CA HIS A 133 8.39 27.14 -2.94
C HIS A 133 6.92 27.58 -2.95
N LEU A 134 6.54 28.43 -1.99
CA LEU A 134 5.18 28.98 -1.89
C LEU A 134 5.00 30.20 -2.79
N ARG A 135 3.75 30.44 -3.20
CA ARG A 135 3.38 31.48 -4.18
C ARG A 135 4.01 31.28 -5.56
N SER A 136 4.44 30.06 -5.84
CA SER A 136 5.06 29.68 -7.10
C SER A 136 4.03 28.97 -7.97
N LYS A 137 3.08 29.74 -8.50
CA LYS A 137 2.05 29.20 -9.40
C LYS A 137 2.70 28.77 -10.71
N VAL A 138 2.68 27.47 -10.98
CA VAL A 138 3.09 26.90 -12.26
C VAL A 138 2.00 27.16 -13.30
N VAL A 139 2.41 27.61 -14.49
CA VAL A 139 1.49 27.94 -15.60
C VAL A 139 1.78 27.17 -16.88
N ASN A 140 2.97 26.59 -17.02
CA ASN A 140 3.39 25.83 -18.20
C ASN A 140 4.50 24.82 -17.85
N CYS A 141 4.78 23.86 -18.74
CA CYS A 141 5.96 23.01 -18.67
C CYS A 141 6.50 22.63 -20.06
N ASP A 142 7.77 22.20 -20.11
CA ASP A 142 8.36 21.52 -21.26
C ASP A 142 8.69 20.06 -20.90
N PRO A 143 7.92 19.07 -21.40
CA PRO A 143 8.21 17.66 -21.15
C PRO A 143 9.47 17.12 -21.84
N ALA A 144 9.93 17.75 -22.93
CA ALA A 144 11.14 17.36 -23.65
C ALA A 144 12.40 17.83 -22.93
N ARG A 145 12.32 18.98 -22.27
CA ARG A 145 13.33 19.50 -21.34
C ARG A 145 12.69 19.68 -19.97
N PRO A 146 12.67 18.66 -19.08
CA PRO A 146 11.83 18.63 -17.87
C PRO A 146 11.98 19.90 -17.02
N SER A 147 11.10 20.86 -17.30
CA SER A 147 11.12 22.22 -16.74
C SER A 147 9.68 22.70 -16.53
N LEU A 148 9.53 23.62 -15.59
CA LEU A 148 8.27 24.32 -15.34
C LEU A 148 8.46 25.82 -15.48
N THR A 149 7.40 26.51 -15.89
CA THR A 149 7.35 27.97 -15.96
C THR A 149 6.40 28.48 -14.89
N LEU A 150 6.89 29.39 -14.06
CA LEU A 150 6.11 30.09 -13.05
C LEU A 150 5.36 31.28 -13.67
N VAL A 151 4.32 31.75 -12.98
CA VAL A 151 3.49 32.88 -13.43
C VAL A 151 4.28 34.19 -13.60
N ASP A 152 5.42 34.33 -12.93
CA ASP A 152 6.32 35.49 -13.06
C ASP A 152 7.30 35.37 -14.25
N GLY A 153 7.23 34.27 -15.00
CA GLY A 153 8.10 33.98 -16.14
C GLY A 153 9.37 33.21 -15.77
N THR A 154 9.65 32.95 -14.49
CA THR A 154 10.80 32.15 -14.06
C THR A 154 10.67 30.72 -14.58
N GLU A 155 11.70 30.23 -15.25
CA GLU A 155 11.82 28.84 -15.67
C GLU A 155 12.73 28.08 -14.70
N VAL A 156 12.26 26.92 -14.23
CA VAL A 156 13.04 26.02 -13.39
C VAL A 156 13.18 24.69 -14.11
N GLN A 157 14.42 24.25 -14.32
CA GLN A 157 14.74 22.99 -14.96
C GLN A 157 15.21 21.97 -13.91
N GLY A 158 14.84 20.70 -14.12
CA GLY A 158 15.31 19.57 -13.35
C GLY A 158 15.55 18.36 -14.25
N ASP A 159 15.48 17.16 -13.68
CA ASP A 159 15.72 15.89 -14.36
C ASP A 159 14.42 15.15 -14.64
N LEU A 160 13.43 15.36 -13.77
CA LEU A 160 12.09 14.80 -13.79
C LEU A 160 11.10 15.87 -13.34
N LEU A 161 9.98 16.00 -14.05
CA LEU A 161 8.84 16.84 -13.69
C LEU A 161 7.62 15.98 -13.33
N ILE A 162 6.99 16.28 -12.19
CA ILE A 162 5.76 15.62 -11.73
C ILE A 162 4.65 16.68 -11.62
N GLY A 163 3.60 16.51 -12.42
CA GLY A 163 2.36 17.29 -12.32
C GLY A 163 1.44 16.72 -11.25
N ALA A 164 1.28 17.45 -10.15
CA ALA A 164 0.42 17.13 -9.01
C ALA A 164 -0.54 18.28 -8.67
N ASP A 165 -0.91 19.07 -9.68
CA ASP A 165 -1.64 20.35 -9.61
C ASP A 165 -3.18 20.19 -9.63
N GLY A 166 -3.66 18.97 -9.34
CA GLY A 166 -5.06 18.68 -9.02
C GLY A 166 -6.02 18.65 -10.22
N ALA A 167 -7.33 18.68 -9.94
CA ALA A 167 -8.39 18.51 -10.96
C ALA A 167 -8.46 19.63 -12.01
N HIS A 168 -7.85 20.79 -11.71
CA HIS A 168 -7.71 21.95 -12.60
C HIS A 168 -6.30 22.05 -13.19
N SER A 169 -5.59 20.93 -13.27
CA SER A 169 -4.21 20.85 -13.73
C SER A 169 -4.02 21.54 -15.09
N VAL A 170 -3.04 22.45 -15.12
CA VAL A 170 -2.59 23.10 -16.35
C VAL A 170 -1.56 22.25 -17.08
N LEU A 171 -0.86 21.37 -16.36
CA LEU A 171 0.14 20.47 -16.93
C LEU A 171 -0.47 19.25 -17.62
N ARG A 172 -1.72 18.91 -17.26
CA ARG A 172 -2.44 17.74 -17.77
C ARG A 172 -2.45 17.66 -19.29
N SER A 173 -2.91 18.72 -19.97
CA SER A 173 -3.03 18.74 -21.43
C SER A 173 -1.68 18.69 -22.13
N ILE A 174 -0.65 19.27 -21.52
CA ILE A 174 0.72 19.31 -22.06
C ILE A 174 1.38 17.93 -21.96
N ILE A 175 1.33 17.30 -20.78
CA ILE A 175 1.97 16.01 -20.55
C ILE A 175 1.20 14.89 -21.26
N ALA A 176 -0.14 14.85 -21.11
CA ALA A 176 -0.93 13.81 -21.75
C ALA A 176 -1.06 13.99 -23.28
N ARG A 177 -0.72 15.18 -23.79
CA ARG A 177 -0.93 15.59 -25.19
C ARG A 177 -2.39 15.45 -25.63
N GLU A 178 -3.30 15.52 -24.66
CA GLU A 178 -4.73 15.34 -24.82
C GLU A 178 -5.42 16.23 -23.77
N ASP A 179 -6.39 17.03 -24.20
CA ASP A 179 -7.21 17.84 -23.31
C ASP A 179 -8.66 17.37 -23.32
N ILE A 180 -8.95 16.38 -22.49
CA ILE A 180 -10.33 15.95 -22.23
C ILE A 180 -10.94 16.90 -21.20
N ALA A 181 -11.88 17.73 -21.66
CA ALA A 181 -12.65 18.64 -20.82
C ALA A 181 -13.38 17.91 -19.68
N ALA A 182 -13.57 18.63 -18.57
CA ALA A 182 -14.40 18.15 -17.48
C ALA A 182 -15.87 18.20 -17.90
N GLU A 183 -16.58 17.10 -17.69
CA GLU A 183 -18.01 17.02 -17.92
C GLU A 183 -18.71 17.10 -16.55
N PRO A 184 -19.77 17.91 -16.39
CA PRO A 184 -20.57 17.88 -15.18
C PRO A 184 -21.10 16.47 -14.95
N SER A 185 -20.90 15.93 -13.74
CA SER A 185 -21.45 14.61 -13.41
C SER A 185 -22.96 14.65 -13.17
N GLY A 186 -23.57 15.85 -13.17
CA GLY A 186 -24.96 16.11 -12.78
C GLY A 186 -25.18 16.15 -11.26
N GLY A 187 -24.12 16.03 -10.46
CA GLY A 187 -24.18 16.09 -9.00
C GLY A 187 -23.43 17.28 -8.42
N SER A 188 -23.83 17.71 -7.24
CA SER A 188 -23.13 18.68 -6.40
C SER A 188 -23.06 18.17 -4.96
N ALA A 189 -22.12 18.71 -4.18
CA ALA A 189 -21.90 18.33 -2.79
C ALA A 189 -21.76 19.57 -1.90
N PHE A 190 -22.61 19.67 -0.87
CA PHE A 190 -22.28 20.55 0.26
C PHE A 190 -21.26 19.87 1.16
N ARG A 191 -20.28 20.63 1.65
CA ARG A 191 -19.27 20.18 2.60
C ARG A 191 -19.12 21.18 3.73
N PHE A 192 -19.07 20.66 4.96
CA PHE A 192 -18.88 21.42 6.19
C PHE A 192 -18.56 20.48 7.35
N LEU A 193 -18.25 21.07 8.51
CA LEU A 193 -17.98 20.38 9.77
C LEU A 193 -18.94 20.91 10.85
N ILE A 194 -19.33 20.05 11.78
CA ILE A 194 -20.09 20.44 12.98
C ILE A 194 -19.36 19.89 14.22
N PRO A 195 -19.11 20.70 15.27
CA PRO A 195 -18.57 20.19 16.52
C PRO A 195 -19.49 19.14 17.15
N ILE A 196 -18.95 17.96 17.47
CA ILE A 196 -19.74 16.84 18.06
C ILE A 196 -20.35 17.23 19.40
N SER A 197 -19.72 18.13 20.16
CA SER A 197 -20.28 18.66 21.41
C SER A 197 -21.61 19.38 21.20
N GLN A 198 -21.78 20.12 20.11
CA GLN A 198 -23.06 20.77 19.78
C GLN A 198 -24.13 19.74 19.42
N VAL A 199 -23.75 18.71 18.66
CA VAL A 199 -24.65 17.61 18.27
C VAL A 199 -25.13 16.81 19.50
N LYS A 200 -24.23 16.56 20.46
CA LYS A 200 -24.57 15.85 21.71
C LYS A 200 -25.41 16.69 22.67
N ALA A 201 -25.33 18.02 22.60
CA ALA A 201 -26.08 18.92 23.48
C ALA A 201 -27.58 19.02 23.12
N ASN A 202 -27.95 18.73 21.87
CA ASN A 202 -29.35 18.71 21.45
C ASN A 202 -29.95 17.29 21.58
N PRO A 203 -31.01 17.08 22.37
CA PRO A 203 -31.66 15.79 22.55
C PRO A 203 -32.14 15.12 21.25
N GLU A 204 -32.53 15.92 20.24
CA GLU A 204 -33.02 15.42 18.95
C GLU A 204 -31.90 14.79 18.10
N THR A 205 -30.67 15.28 18.24
CA THR A 205 -29.52 14.87 17.40
C THR A 205 -28.52 13.99 18.15
N ALA A 206 -28.55 13.98 19.48
CA ALA A 206 -27.61 13.22 20.30
C ALA A 206 -27.62 11.71 19.98
N ALA A 207 -28.77 11.16 19.62
CA ALA A 207 -28.90 9.76 19.21
C ALA A 207 -28.12 9.41 17.93
N LEU A 208 -27.86 10.40 17.07
CA LEU A 208 -27.17 10.21 15.78
C LEU A 208 -25.65 10.04 15.93
N VAL A 209 -25.07 10.31 17.11
CA VAL A 209 -23.61 10.28 17.35
C VAL A 209 -23.23 9.45 18.58
N GLN A 210 -24.01 8.41 18.89
CA GLN A 210 -23.77 7.55 20.05
C GLN A 210 -22.54 6.65 19.91
N LYS A 211 -22.19 6.26 18.68
CA LYS A 211 -21.04 5.40 18.39
C LYS A 211 -19.85 6.24 17.95
N GLU A 212 -18.72 6.05 18.61
CA GLU A 212 -17.45 6.64 18.17
C GLU A 212 -16.95 5.94 16.90
N GLY A 213 -16.24 6.68 16.04
CA GLY A 213 -15.68 6.10 14.81
C GLY A 213 -16.72 5.58 13.79
N GLU A 214 -17.99 6.00 13.88
CA GLU A 214 -19.04 5.54 12.96
C GLU A 214 -19.03 6.34 11.64
N LEU A 215 -18.85 5.61 10.53
CA LEU A 215 -19.09 6.11 9.19
C LEU A 215 -20.54 5.84 8.78
N GLN A 216 -21.31 6.92 8.60
CA GLN A 216 -22.73 6.85 8.28
C GLN A 216 -22.99 7.25 6.84
N PHE A 217 -23.84 6.47 6.18
CA PHE A 217 -24.45 6.78 4.90
C PHE A 217 -25.96 6.95 5.12
N TRP A 218 -26.53 8.05 4.64
CA TRP A 218 -27.97 8.25 4.66
C TRP A 218 -28.49 8.45 3.25
N ASP A 219 -29.36 7.55 2.82
CA ASP A 219 -29.82 7.46 1.45
C ASP A 219 -31.23 8.03 1.30
N GLY A 220 -31.36 9.04 0.45
CA GLY A 220 -32.62 9.64 0.04
C GLY A 220 -32.90 9.47 -1.45
N GLN A 221 -33.99 10.06 -1.92
CA GLN A 221 -34.34 10.01 -3.33
C GLN A 221 -33.37 10.89 -4.13
N TYR A 222 -32.48 10.23 -4.89
CA TYR A 222 -31.44 10.87 -5.70
C TYR A 222 -30.48 11.76 -4.89
N ARG A 223 -30.26 11.47 -3.60
CA ARG A 223 -29.34 12.21 -2.75
C ARG A 223 -28.77 11.34 -1.64
N ARG A 224 -27.61 11.72 -1.12
CA ARG A 224 -26.88 10.95 -0.10
C ARG A 224 -26.12 11.86 0.86
N LEU A 225 -26.21 11.57 2.16
CA LEU A 225 -25.33 12.17 3.16
C LEU A 225 -24.24 11.15 3.54
N VAL A 226 -22.98 11.60 3.58
CA VAL A 226 -21.87 10.84 4.14
C VAL A 226 -21.36 11.60 5.36
N ILE A 227 -21.48 10.99 6.53
CA ILE A 227 -21.25 11.63 7.82
C ILE A 227 -20.28 10.78 8.63
N TYR A 228 -19.21 11.37 9.16
CA TYR A 228 -18.25 10.64 9.99
C TYR A 228 -17.39 11.56 10.86
N PRO A 229 -16.91 11.07 12.02
CA PRO A 229 -16.10 11.87 12.93
C PRO A 229 -14.64 12.00 12.46
N CYS A 230 -14.02 13.13 12.77
CA CYS A 230 -12.58 13.38 12.65
C CYS A 230 -12.05 14.09 13.92
N ARG A 231 -10.72 14.29 14.01
CA ARG A 231 -10.03 14.93 15.16
C ARG A 231 -10.41 14.33 16.52
N ASN A 232 -10.03 13.09 16.80
CA ASN A 232 -10.33 12.42 18.09
C ASN A 232 -11.83 12.48 18.48
N ASN A 233 -12.71 12.20 17.51
CA ASN A 233 -14.17 12.29 17.67
C ASN A 233 -14.69 13.66 18.19
N THR A 234 -14.03 14.77 17.82
CA THR A 234 -14.48 16.12 18.22
C THR A 234 -15.22 16.88 17.13
N GLU A 235 -14.97 16.60 15.85
CA GLU A 235 -15.62 17.24 14.69
C GLU A 235 -16.32 16.20 13.83
N LEU A 236 -17.53 16.51 13.35
CA LEU A 236 -18.33 15.67 12.48
C LEU A 236 -18.31 16.22 11.07
N ASN A 237 -17.76 15.46 10.12
CA ASN A 237 -17.69 15.85 8.71
C ASN A 237 -18.97 15.49 7.97
N PHE A 238 -19.42 16.39 7.09
CA PHE A 238 -20.56 16.19 6.21
C PHE A 238 -20.16 16.30 4.75
N VAL A 239 -20.63 15.35 3.94
CA VAL A 239 -20.68 15.44 2.48
C VAL A 239 -22.12 15.19 2.04
N CYS A 240 -22.80 16.23 1.59
CA CYS A 240 -24.22 16.19 1.24
C CYS A 240 -24.40 16.24 -0.29
N LEU A 241 -24.48 15.06 -0.87
CA LEU A 241 -24.55 14.81 -2.31
C LEU A 241 -25.98 14.94 -2.82
N HIS A 242 -26.19 15.70 -3.90
CA HIS A 242 -27.51 15.98 -4.47
C HIS A 242 -27.41 16.36 -5.96
N PRO A 243 -28.51 16.40 -6.73
CA PRO A 243 -28.51 16.85 -8.12
C PRO A 243 -28.04 18.30 -8.25
N ASP A 244 -27.17 18.59 -9.23
CA ASP A 244 -26.66 19.94 -9.47
C ASP A 244 -27.71 20.91 -10.03
N THR A 245 -28.90 20.43 -10.38
CA THR A 245 -30.06 21.26 -10.76
C THR A 245 -30.80 21.82 -9.56
N GLU A 246 -30.63 21.22 -8.38
CA GLU A 246 -31.32 21.62 -7.15
C GLU A 246 -30.53 22.64 -6.33
N SER A 247 -29.27 22.89 -6.67
CA SER A 247 -28.47 24.00 -6.15
C SER A 247 -27.85 24.71 -7.34
N ASP A 248 -27.84 26.05 -7.37
CA ASP A 248 -27.27 26.82 -8.50
C ASP A 248 -25.74 26.61 -8.60
N GLY A 249 -25.29 25.45 -9.08
CA GLY A 249 -23.91 24.94 -9.02
C GLY A 249 -22.88 25.69 -9.86
N THR A 250 -23.12 26.96 -10.19
CA THR A 250 -22.31 27.76 -11.14
C THR A 250 -21.92 29.15 -10.66
N SER A 251 -22.29 29.60 -9.45
CA SER A 251 -22.00 30.96 -9.01
C SER A 251 -21.05 31.02 -7.83
N GLU A 252 -19.74 31.02 -8.11
CA GLU A 252 -18.77 31.62 -7.20
C GLU A 252 -19.21 33.06 -6.90
N GLY A 253 -19.32 33.41 -5.60
CA GLY A 253 -19.71 34.77 -5.17
C GLY A 253 -21.13 34.95 -4.60
N LYS A 254 -21.92 33.89 -4.38
CA LYS A 254 -23.19 34.00 -3.64
C LYS A 254 -23.00 33.93 -2.11
N SER A 255 -23.84 34.67 -1.38
CA SER A 255 -23.83 34.80 0.08
C SER A 255 -23.89 33.43 0.81
N PRO A 256 -23.07 33.19 1.85
CA PRO A 256 -23.06 31.94 2.63
C PRO A 256 -24.43 31.50 3.15
N TYR A 257 -25.29 32.46 3.50
CA TYR A 257 -26.67 32.22 3.97
C TYR A 257 -27.53 31.49 2.94
N ARG A 258 -27.34 31.75 1.64
CA ARG A 258 -28.08 31.06 0.56
C ARG A 258 -27.68 29.59 0.43
N TYR A 259 -26.46 29.21 0.82
CA TYR A 259 -26.05 27.80 0.82
C TYR A 259 -26.70 27.03 1.95
N LYS A 260 -26.88 27.63 3.14
CA LYS A 260 -27.60 27.00 4.24
C LYS A 260 -29.06 26.76 3.92
N ASP A 261 -29.74 27.76 3.37
CA ASP A 261 -31.15 27.61 2.96
C ASP A 261 -31.33 26.55 1.87
N ASN A 262 -30.41 26.52 0.89
CA ASN A 262 -30.40 25.46 -0.12
C ASN A 262 -30.14 24.08 0.48
N LEU A 263 -29.20 23.94 1.40
CA LEU A 263 -28.93 22.68 2.09
C LEU A 263 -30.21 22.16 2.78
N LEU A 264 -30.89 23.00 3.56
CA LEU A 264 -32.10 22.60 4.28
C LEU A 264 -33.26 22.25 3.33
N ARG A 265 -33.42 23.00 2.24
CA ARG A 265 -34.43 22.72 1.22
C ARG A 265 -34.15 21.41 0.46
N VAL A 266 -32.91 21.18 0.04
CA VAL A 266 -32.51 19.98 -0.71
C VAL A 266 -32.66 18.73 0.16
N PHE A 267 -32.41 18.81 1.46
CA PHE A 267 -32.51 17.65 2.34
C PHE A 267 -33.81 17.63 3.17
N ASP A 268 -34.88 18.30 2.71
CA ASP A 268 -36.15 18.39 3.46
C ASP A 268 -36.89 17.03 3.59
N GLU A 269 -36.60 16.07 2.70
CA GLU A 269 -37.16 14.71 2.79
C GLU A 269 -36.63 13.91 3.99
N PHE A 270 -35.55 14.36 4.63
CA PHE A 270 -34.90 13.61 5.71
C PHE A 270 -35.63 13.76 7.04
N SER A 271 -35.38 12.82 7.94
CA SER A 271 -35.98 12.77 9.27
C SER A 271 -35.82 14.08 10.05
N PRO A 272 -36.74 14.42 10.97
CA PRO A 272 -36.65 15.64 11.78
C PRO A 272 -35.29 15.79 12.50
N ALA A 273 -34.76 14.69 13.04
CA ALA A 273 -33.45 14.67 13.68
C ALA A 273 -32.31 15.04 12.72
N MET A 274 -32.32 14.50 11.49
CA MET A 274 -31.30 14.84 10.49
C MET A 274 -31.43 16.30 10.03
N LYS A 275 -32.65 16.82 9.85
CA LYS A 275 -32.86 18.23 9.50
C LYS A 275 -32.38 19.17 10.61
N SER A 276 -32.66 18.83 11.87
CA SER A 276 -32.16 19.52 13.06
C SER A 276 -30.63 19.55 13.08
N LEU A 277 -29.99 18.42 12.74
CA LEU A 277 -28.53 18.32 12.62
C LEU A 277 -27.95 19.19 11.49
N LEU A 278 -28.53 19.16 10.28
CA LEU A 278 -28.09 19.99 9.16
C LEU A 278 -28.26 21.49 9.46
N ALA A 279 -29.29 21.88 10.23
CA ALA A 279 -29.53 23.25 10.63
C ALA A 279 -28.46 23.82 11.59
N MET A 280 -27.67 22.95 12.25
CA MET A 280 -26.55 23.38 13.09
C MET A 280 -25.32 23.84 12.29
N ALA A 281 -25.26 23.55 10.99
CA ALA A 281 -24.13 23.96 10.16
C ALA A 281 -23.93 25.48 10.20
N ASP A 282 -22.69 25.90 10.46
CA ASP A 282 -22.28 27.31 10.41
C ASP A 282 -22.34 27.78 8.95
N PRO A 283 -23.18 28.79 8.60
CA PRO A 283 -23.29 29.30 7.24
C PRO A 283 -21.95 29.59 6.57
N ASP A 284 -20.97 30.14 7.31
CA ASP A 284 -19.68 30.55 6.75
C ASP A 284 -18.76 29.35 6.43
N SER A 285 -19.02 28.21 7.06
CA SER A 285 -18.30 26.96 6.84
C SER A 285 -18.79 26.16 5.63
N ILE A 286 -20.03 26.40 5.17
CA ILE A 286 -20.64 25.61 4.10
C ILE A 286 -20.01 25.96 2.74
N LYS A 287 -19.46 24.94 2.08
CA LYS A 287 -18.97 25.04 0.70
C LYS A 287 -19.79 24.15 -0.22
N LEU A 288 -20.09 24.64 -1.41
CA LEU A 288 -20.76 23.89 -2.47
C LEU A 288 -19.74 23.55 -3.56
N TRP A 289 -19.60 22.27 -3.84
CA TRP A 289 -18.67 21.74 -4.84
C TRP A 289 -19.48 21.10 -5.95
N ARG A 290 -19.30 21.58 -7.19
CA ARG A 290 -19.85 20.88 -8.36
C ARG A 290 -19.00 19.63 -8.62
N LEU A 291 -19.66 18.49 -8.79
CA LEU A 291 -18.96 17.24 -9.09
C LEU A 291 -18.71 17.18 -10.59
N LEU A 292 -17.43 17.05 -10.93
CA LEU A 292 -16.96 16.96 -12.30
C LEU A 292 -16.41 15.56 -12.53
N ASP A 293 -16.76 14.96 -13.67
CA ASP A 293 -16.16 13.73 -14.14
C ASP A 293 -15.23 14.03 -15.32
N ARG A 294 -14.18 13.23 -15.47
CA ARG A 294 -13.29 13.25 -16.63
C ARG A 294 -13.01 11.83 -17.08
N LYS A 295 -13.16 11.60 -18.39
CA LYS A 295 -12.72 10.34 -18.99
C LYS A 295 -11.23 10.13 -18.73
N ALA A 296 -10.84 8.87 -18.63
CA ALA A 296 -9.44 8.49 -18.44
C ALA A 296 -8.60 8.97 -19.63
N LEU A 297 -7.42 9.52 -19.33
CA LEU A 297 -6.44 9.95 -20.33
C LEU A 297 -5.79 8.77 -21.03
N GLY A 298 -5.39 8.91 -22.30
CA GLY A 298 -4.62 7.87 -22.99
C GLY A 298 -3.24 7.58 -22.36
N THR A 299 -2.60 8.59 -21.77
CA THR A 299 -1.30 8.48 -21.09
C THR A 299 -1.18 9.47 -19.94
N TRP A 300 -0.35 9.15 -18.95
CA TRP A 300 0.04 10.08 -17.88
C TRP A 300 1.49 10.53 -17.98
N VAL A 301 2.21 10.08 -19.00
CA VAL A 301 3.67 10.21 -19.10
C VAL A 301 4.08 10.72 -20.47
N ASN A 302 5.11 11.56 -20.48
CA ASN A 302 5.72 12.11 -21.69
C ASN A 302 7.18 12.46 -21.41
N GLY A 303 8.10 11.68 -22.00
CA GLY A 303 9.53 11.85 -21.76
C GLY A 303 9.88 11.73 -20.27
N ASN A 304 10.47 12.79 -19.71
CA ASN A 304 10.84 12.88 -18.31
C ASN A 304 9.78 13.60 -17.47
N SER A 305 8.51 13.52 -17.87
CA SER A 305 7.40 14.14 -17.14
C SER A 305 6.26 13.16 -16.92
N CYS A 306 5.60 13.24 -15.76
CA CYS A 306 4.40 12.47 -15.47
C CYS A 306 3.34 13.25 -14.67
N LEU A 307 2.10 12.76 -14.69
CA LEU A 307 0.98 13.24 -13.90
C LEU A 307 0.67 12.26 -12.75
N ILE A 308 0.26 12.78 -11.59
CA ILE A 308 -0.22 11.99 -10.44
C ILE A 308 -1.50 12.57 -9.84
N GLY A 309 -2.21 11.77 -9.03
CA GLY A 309 -3.42 12.19 -8.33
C GLY A 309 -4.50 12.74 -9.26
N ASP A 310 -5.25 13.75 -8.81
CA ASP A 310 -6.37 14.32 -9.56
C ASP A 310 -5.96 14.96 -10.91
N ALA A 311 -4.68 15.27 -11.12
CA ALA A 311 -4.18 15.72 -12.42
C ALA A 311 -4.18 14.58 -13.46
N ALA A 312 -3.97 13.34 -13.01
CA ALA A 312 -3.98 12.14 -13.85
C ALA A 312 -5.34 11.44 -13.87
N HIS A 313 -5.98 11.27 -12.71
CA HIS A 313 -7.17 10.45 -12.52
C HIS A 313 -8.11 11.04 -11.45
N PRO A 314 -8.85 12.13 -11.75
CA PRO A 314 -9.77 12.71 -10.77
C PRO A 314 -10.95 11.77 -10.48
N PHE A 315 -11.41 11.75 -9.22
CA PHE A 315 -12.49 10.88 -8.75
C PHE A 315 -13.73 11.67 -8.34
N LEU A 316 -14.91 11.07 -8.55
CA LEU A 316 -16.09 11.45 -7.79
C LEU A 316 -15.88 11.10 -6.30
N PRO A 317 -16.46 11.83 -5.35
CA PRO A 317 -16.15 11.65 -3.92
C PRO A 317 -16.82 10.42 -3.28
N HIS A 318 -17.48 9.56 -4.05
CA HIS A 318 -18.35 8.50 -3.53
C HIS A 318 -17.63 7.35 -2.82
N GLN A 319 -16.36 7.11 -3.14
CA GLN A 319 -15.59 5.98 -2.61
C GLN A 319 -14.49 6.38 -1.62
N GLY A 320 -14.28 7.67 -1.38
CA GLY A 320 -13.23 8.16 -0.47
C GLY A 320 -11.79 7.81 -0.88
N GLN A 321 -11.56 7.39 -2.14
CA GLN A 321 -10.26 6.88 -2.60
C GLN A 321 -9.38 7.89 -3.35
N GLY A 322 -9.84 9.10 -3.66
CA GLY A 322 -9.05 10.04 -4.48
C GLY A 322 -7.69 10.38 -3.89
N GLY A 323 -7.67 10.90 -2.66
CA GLY A 323 -6.42 11.15 -1.95
C GLY A 323 -5.62 9.87 -1.69
N ALA A 324 -6.29 8.74 -1.48
CA ALA A 324 -5.63 7.46 -1.29
C ALA A 324 -4.85 7.01 -2.55
N GLN A 325 -5.45 7.12 -3.73
CA GLN A 325 -4.79 6.80 -5.00
C GLN A 325 -3.64 7.77 -5.31
N ALA A 326 -3.78 9.05 -4.94
CA ALA A 326 -2.69 10.03 -5.06
C ALA A 326 -1.47 9.67 -4.18
N ILE A 327 -1.69 9.13 -2.97
CA ILE A 327 -0.60 8.63 -2.11
C ILE A 327 0.04 7.36 -2.73
N GLU A 328 -0.78 6.44 -3.24
CA GLU A 328 -0.28 5.26 -3.95
C GLU A 328 0.63 5.64 -5.14
N ASP A 329 0.29 6.70 -5.88
CA ASP A 329 1.12 7.20 -6.98
C ASP A 329 2.50 7.68 -6.52
N GLY A 330 2.52 8.55 -5.51
CA GLY A 330 3.76 9.15 -5.01
C GLY A 330 4.72 8.09 -4.46
N VAL A 331 4.19 7.12 -3.70
CA VAL A 331 5.02 6.04 -3.14
C VAL A 331 5.47 5.05 -4.23
N ALA A 332 4.65 4.78 -5.24
CA ALA A 332 5.08 3.97 -6.38
C ALA A 332 6.24 4.61 -7.14
N LEU A 333 6.22 5.94 -7.35
CA LEU A 333 7.34 6.66 -7.98
C LEU A 333 8.64 6.51 -7.18
N GLY A 334 8.59 6.67 -5.85
CA GLY A 334 9.76 6.45 -4.98
C GLY A 334 10.33 5.03 -5.07
N ALA A 335 9.46 4.02 -5.21
CA ALA A 335 9.89 2.63 -5.38
C ALA A 335 10.50 2.34 -6.77
N LEU A 336 10.07 3.07 -7.81
CA LEU A 336 10.53 2.90 -9.20
C LEU A 336 11.79 3.71 -9.54
N LEU A 337 12.13 4.69 -8.69
CA LEU A 337 13.26 5.59 -8.83
C LEU A 337 14.18 5.47 -7.60
N PRO A 338 14.83 4.31 -7.35
CA PRO A 338 15.81 4.20 -6.28
C PRO A 338 17.08 5.02 -6.59
N LEU A 339 17.86 5.34 -5.55
CA LEU A 339 19.18 5.95 -5.70
C LEU A 339 20.04 5.16 -6.71
N GLY A 340 20.72 5.87 -7.62
CA GLY A 340 21.50 5.27 -8.69
C GLY A 340 20.76 5.19 -10.03
N THR A 341 19.46 5.51 -10.06
CA THR A 341 18.72 5.68 -11.33
C THR A 341 19.35 6.77 -12.17
N THR A 342 19.65 6.46 -13.42
CA THR A 342 20.25 7.40 -14.38
C THR A 342 19.17 8.25 -15.08
N ARG A 343 19.55 9.40 -15.66
CA ARG A 343 18.60 10.29 -16.35
C ARG A 343 17.97 9.61 -17.57
N GLU A 344 18.73 8.76 -18.23
CA GLU A 344 18.36 8.01 -19.43
C GLU A 344 17.31 6.93 -19.12
N GLU A 345 17.24 6.47 -17.88
CA GLU A 345 16.27 5.46 -17.44
C GLU A 345 14.92 6.08 -17.05
N ILE A 346 14.84 7.39 -16.80
CA ILE A 346 13.61 8.05 -16.33
C ILE A 346 12.40 7.75 -17.22
N PRO A 347 12.46 7.89 -18.57
CA PRO A 347 11.31 7.59 -19.41
C PRO A 347 10.80 6.15 -19.24
N GLU A 348 11.71 5.19 -19.15
CA GLU A 348 11.40 3.78 -18.94
C GLU A 348 10.77 3.54 -17.56
N ARG A 349 11.30 4.17 -16.50
CA ARG A 349 10.71 4.08 -15.14
C ARG A 349 9.31 4.68 -15.08
N LEU A 350 9.06 5.77 -15.80
CA LEU A 350 7.73 6.39 -15.88
C LEU A 350 6.72 5.51 -16.63
N GLN A 351 7.17 4.77 -17.66
CA GLN A 351 6.31 3.77 -18.30
C GLN A 351 5.94 2.64 -17.32
N LEU A 352 6.89 2.17 -16.51
CA LEU A 352 6.58 1.20 -15.44
C LEU A 352 5.61 1.78 -14.41
N TYR A 353 5.76 3.05 -14.03
CA TYR A 353 4.81 3.74 -13.15
C TYR A 353 3.39 3.71 -13.72
N MET A 354 3.24 4.05 -15.00
CA MET A 354 1.94 3.98 -15.67
C MET A 354 1.39 2.55 -15.67
N GLN A 355 2.21 1.54 -15.95
CA GLN A 355 1.78 0.12 -15.89
C GLN A 355 1.32 -0.29 -14.48
N CYS A 356 1.99 0.20 -13.43
CA CYS A 356 1.62 -0.08 -12.05
C CYS A 356 0.30 0.55 -11.64
N ARG A 357 0.02 1.76 -12.11
CA ARG A 357 -1.03 2.62 -11.54
C ARG A 357 -2.25 2.78 -12.44
N TYR A 358 -2.07 2.82 -13.76
CA TYR A 358 -3.13 3.18 -14.71
C TYR A 358 -4.37 2.29 -14.62
N LYS A 359 -4.19 0.96 -14.74
CA LYS A 359 -5.32 0.01 -14.67
C LYS A 359 -6.02 0.08 -13.31
N ARG A 360 -5.26 0.22 -12.23
CA ARG A 360 -5.78 0.27 -10.86
C ARG A 360 -6.57 1.55 -10.59
N ALA A 361 -5.98 2.72 -10.84
CA ALA A 361 -6.67 3.99 -10.62
C ALA A 361 -7.93 4.09 -11.49
N THR A 362 -7.86 3.66 -12.76
CA THR A 362 -9.02 3.64 -13.67
C THR A 362 -10.12 2.70 -13.17
N MET A 363 -9.76 1.52 -12.65
CA MET A 363 -10.72 0.60 -12.02
C MET A 363 -11.41 1.26 -10.83
N VAL A 364 -10.65 1.89 -9.92
CA VAL A 364 -11.20 2.61 -8.76
C VAL A 364 -12.06 3.80 -9.20
N GLN A 365 -11.69 4.48 -10.29
CA GLN A 365 -12.45 5.60 -10.85
C GLN A 365 -13.82 5.11 -11.33
N ASN A 366 -13.83 3.98 -12.03
CA ASN A 366 -15.07 3.33 -12.48
C ASN A 366 -15.94 2.84 -11.31
N PHE A 367 -15.35 2.28 -10.25
CA PHE A 367 -16.10 1.97 -9.03
C PHE A 367 -16.71 3.20 -8.39
N SER A 368 -16.03 4.35 -8.44
CA SER A 368 -16.58 5.60 -7.94
C SER A 368 -17.74 6.13 -8.79
N ARG A 369 -17.71 5.90 -10.11
CA ARG A 369 -18.85 6.19 -11.01
C ARG A 369 -20.04 5.28 -10.72
N GLN A 370 -19.79 3.99 -10.51
CA GLN A 370 -20.83 3.00 -10.18
C GLN A 370 -21.50 3.29 -8.83
N ALA A 371 -20.72 3.72 -7.84
CA ALA A 371 -21.20 4.08 -6.51
C ALA A 371 -21.85 5.47 -6.42
N ALA A 372 -21.82 6.25 -7.50
CA ALA A 372 -22.59 7.49 -7.57
C ALA A 372 -24.07 7.19 -7.34
N PHE A 373 -24.75 8.09 -6.64
CA PHE A 373 -26.21 8.03 -6.58
C PHE A 373 -26.75 8.41 -7.96
N LYS A 374 -27.89 7.83 -8.34
CA LYS A 374 -28.59 8.28 -9.54
C LYS A 374 -29.09 9.69 -9.30
N ILE A 375 -28.90 10.57 -10.27
CA ILE A 375 -29.38 11.95 -10.27
C ILE A 375 -30.80 12.00 -10.85
N SER A 376 -31.15 11.05 -11.71
CA SER A 376 -32.49 10.86 -12.26
C SER A 376 -32.85 9.39 -12.48
N ALA A 377 -34.13 9.10 -12.71
CA ALA A 377 -34.59 7.76 -13.09
C ALA A 377 -33.99 7.25 -14.42
N LYS A 378 -33.44 8.13 -15.26
CA LYS A 378 -32.97 7.82 -16.62
C LYS A 378 -31.46 7.58 -16.70
N ASP A 379 -30.73 7.71 -15.59
CA ASP A 379 -29.28 7.65 -15.61
C ASP A 379 -28.76 6.22 -15.84
N THR A 380 -27.75 6.12 -16.70
CA THR A 380 -27.03 4.87 -17.02
C THR A 380 -25.84 4.60 -16.10
N VAL A 381 -25.45 5.59 -15.28
CA VAL A 381 -24.35 5.53 -14.31
C VAL A 381 -24.92 5.78 -12.91
N GLY A 382 -24.37 5.09 -11.91
CA GLY A 382 -24.83 5.18 -10.53
C GLY A 382 -25.96 4.20 -10.19
N GLY A 383 -26.07 3.83 -8.92
CA GLY A 383 -27.10 2.91 -8.41
C GLY A 383 -26.91 1.43 -8.74
N THR A 384 -25.88 1.06 -9.50
CA THR A 384 -25.42 -0.33 -9.69
C THR A 384 -24.20 -0.53 -8.80
N SER A 385 -24.41 -0.99 -7.57
CA SER A 385 -23.32 -1.23 -6.63
C SER A 385 -22.49 -2.41 -7.10
N THR A 386 -21.19 -2.20 -7.34
CA THR A 386 -20.20 -3.27 -7.11
C THR A 386 -20.42 -3.82 -5.70
N ASP A 387 -20.22 -5.12 -5.47
CA ASP A 387 -20.24 -5.67 -4.11
C ASP A 387 -19.25 -4.85 -3.24
N PRO A 388 -19.72 -4.13 -2.19
CA PRO A 388 -18.84 -3.33 -1.33
C PRO A 388 -17.71 -4.16 -0.74
N LEU A 389 -17.92 -5.46 -0.52
CA LEU A 389 -16.87 -6.37 -0.05
C LEU A 389 -15.81 -6.63 -1.13
N GLU A 390 -16.20 -6.72 -2.39
CA GLU A 390 -15.27 -6.83 -3.52
C GLU A 390 -14.41 -5.57 -3.63
N PHE A 391 -15.04 -4.39 -3.57
CA PHE A 391 -14.32 -3.11 -3.56
C PHE A 391 -13.31 -3.04 -2.40
N MET A 392 -13.74 -3.37 -1.18
CA MET A 392 -12.86 -3.41 -0.01
C MET A 392 -11.70 -4.39 -0.22
N ARG A 393 -11.96 -5.60 -0.73
CA ARG A 393 -10.95 -6.63 -1.00
C ARG A 393 -9.87 -6.16 -1.98
N ILE A 394 -10.30 -5.53 -3.07
CA ILE A 394 -9.38 -5.03 -4.12
C ILE A 394 -8.56 -3.84 -3.61
N ASN A 395 -9.17 -2.95 -2.82
CA ASN A 395 -8.50 -1.75 -2.36
C ASN A 395 -7.61 -2.02 -1.15
N PHE A 396 -8.18 -2.51 -0.04
CA PHE A 396 -7.52 -2.56 1.27
C PHE A 396 -6.36 -3.57 1.31
N GLY A 397 -6.40 -4.57 0.44
CA GLY A 397 -5.39 -5.61 0.36
C GLY A 397 -4.18 -5.26 -0.51
N HIS A 398 -4.10 -4.07 -1.11
CA HIS A 398 -3.01 -3.68 -2.03
C HIS A 398 -1.95 -2.82 -1.33
N ASP A 399 -0.69 -2.95 -1.76
CA ASP A 399 0.46 -2.15 -1.33
C ASP A 399 1.19 -1.69 -2.59
N ALA A 400 1.04 -0.40 -2.91
CA ALA A 400 1.56 0.16 -4.15
C ALA A 400 3.10 0.17 -4.20
N HIS A 401 3.76 0.29 -3.04
CA HIS A 401 5.22 0.24 -2.95
C HIS A 401 5.75 -1.14 -3.31
N ASP A 402 5.25 -2.18 -2.64
CA ASP A 402 5.73 -3.55 -2.85
C ASP A 402 5.42 -4.03 -4.27
N PHE A 403 4.24 -3.65 -4.80
CA PHE A 403 3.87 -3.93 -6.19
C PHE A 403 4.84 -3.26 -7.19
N ALA A 404 5.10 -1.97 -7.03
CA ALA A 404 6.01 -1.21 -7.89
C ALA A 404 7.46 -1.71 -7.79
N THR A 405 7.92 -2.05 -6.58
CA THR A 405 9.24 -2.65 -6.35
C THR A 405 9.39 -3.98 -7.10
N ASN A 406 8.36 -4.83 -7.05
CA ASN A 406 8.37 -6.11 -7.77
C ASN A 406 8.38 -5.92 -9.29
N MET A 407 7.65 -4.93 -9.80
CA MET A 407 7.65 -4.58 -11.22
C MET A 407 9.03 -4.08 -11.69
N LEU A 408 9.65 -3.15 -10.96
CA LEU A 408 11.00 -2.66 -11.25
C LEU A 408 12.02 -3.80 -11.28
N ARG A 409 11.97 -4.66 -10.27
CA ARG A 409 12.84 -5.83 -10.15
C ARG A 409 12.76 -6.74 -11.37
N LYS A 410 11.54 -7.14 -11.76
CA LYS A 410 11.31 -8.01 -12.93
C LYS A 410 11.82 -7.34 -14.20
N HIS A 411 11.56 -6.04 -14.33
CA HIS A 411 12.05 -5.25 -15.45
C HIS A 411 13.59 -5.22 -15.53
N LEU A 412 14.27 -4.98 -14.40
CA LEU A 412 15.73 -4.97 -14.34
C LEU A 412 16.34 -6.34 -14.62
N ALA A 413 15.76 -7.42 -14.10
CA ALA A 413 16.22 -8.78 -14.35
C ALA A 413 16.24 -9.13 -15.85
N ASN A 414 15.25 -8.63 -16.60
CA ASN A 414 15.15 -8.85 -18.05
C ASN A 414 16.20 -8.06 -18.87
N ARG A 415 16.88 -7.04 -18.31
CA ARG A 415 17.89 -6.24 -19.02
C ARG A 415 19.29 -6.86 -19.03
N THR A 416 19.56 -7.83 -18.16
CA THR A 416 20.88 -8.49 -18.04
C THR A 416 21.00 -9.62 -19.08
N PRO A 417 21.92 -9.55 -20.07
CA PRO A 417 22.03 -10.54 -21.16
C PRO A 417 22.54 -11.92 -20.77
N ASN A 418 22.70 -12.20 -19.47
CA ASN A 418 23.20 -13.49 -18.98
C ASN A 418 22.38 -13.98 -17.79
N PRO A 419 21.15 -14.46 -18.01
CA PRO A 419 20.43 -15.25 -17.03
C PRO A 419 20.87 -16.71 -17.17
N SER A 420 22.16 -17.00 -17.01
CA SER A 420 22.55 -18.40 -16.81
C SER A 420 21.97 -18.82 -15.45
N THR A 421 20.84 -19.53 -15.51
CA THR A 421 20.30 -20.41 -14.47
C THR A 421 19.95 -19.76 -13.12
N LEU A 422 19.05 -18.78 -13.11
CA LEU A 422 18.05 -18.72 -12.04
C LEU A 422 16.77 -19.33 -12.61
N THR A 423 16.79 -20.67 -12.68
CA THR A 423 15.71 -21.52 -13.15
C THR A 423 14.40 -21.09 -12.52
N THR A 424 13.55 -20.45 -13.31
CA THR A 424 12.12 -20.34 -13.08
C THR A 424 11.50 -21.74 -13.23
N ALA A 425 11.63 -22.58 -12.22
CA ALA A 425 10.88 -23.81 -12.08
C ALA A 425 10.45 -23.92 -10.62
N PHE A 426 9.18 -23.63 -10.37
CA PHE A 426 8.63 -23.69 -9.03
C PHE A 426 7.22 -24.31 -9.04
N GLY A 427 7.02 -25.30 -8.16
CA GLY A 427 5.78 -25.93 -7.64
C GLY A 427 5.14 -27.08 -8.45
N PRO A 428 4.53 -28.14 -7.84
CA PRO A 428 4.55 -28.63 -6.44
C PRO A 428 5.02 -30.09 -6.29
N SER A 429 5.01 -30.52 -5.03
CA SER A 429 5.18 -31.87 -4.50
C SER A 429 6.61 -32.41 -4.59
N MET A 430 7.30 -32.36 -3.46
CA MET A 430 8.00 -33.55 -3.03
C MET A 430 6.92 -34.54 -2.58
N PRO A 431 6.73 -35.69 -3.26
CA PRO A 431 6.49 -36.90 -2.51
C PRO A 431 7.73 -37.13 -1.64
N LEU A 432 7.51 -37.70 -0.46
CA LEU A 432 8.53 -38.50 0.21
C LEU A 432 9.27 -39.31 -0.85
N ILE A 433 10.59 -39.42 -0.73
CA ILE A 433 11.45 -40.36 -1.45
C ILE A 433 10.61 -41.55 -1.92
N PRO A 434 10.35 -41.73 -3.23
CA PRO A 434 9.67 -42.93 -3.69
C PRO A 434 10.56 -44.10 -3.31
N ASP A 435 10.05 -45.01 -2.48
CA ASP A 435 10.56 -46.37 -2.43
C ASP A 435 10.48 -46.92 -3.85
N THR A 436 11.58 -46.84 -4.59
CA THR A 436 11.75 -47.60 -5.82
C THR A 436 11.64 -49.08 -5.45
N PRO A 437 10.65 -49.83 -5.95
CA PRO A 437 10.59 -51.27 -5.74
C PRO A 437 11.78 -51.89 -6.49
N GLY A 438 12.87 -52.14 -5.77
CA GLY A 438 14.12 -52.64 -6.35
C GLY A 438 15.39 -52.14 -5.67
N SER A 439 15.33 -51.07 -4.87
CA SER A 439 16.47 -50.60 -4.05
C SER A 439 16.34 -51.05 -2.59
N GLN A 440 15.92 -52.30 -2.36
CA GLN A 440 16.07 -52.93 -1.05
C GLN A 440 17.42 -53.64 -1.00
N GLY A 441 18.36 -53.02 -0.29
CA GLY A 441 19.60 -53.67 0.13
C GLY A 441 20.82 -52.81 -0.13
N LEU A 442 21.22 -52.03 0.88
CA LEU A 442 22.60 -51.67 1.29
C LEU A 442 22.79 -50.25 1.84
N LEU A 443 21.74 -49.45 2.03
CA LEU A 443 21.86 -48.09 2.61
C LEU A 443 20.80 -47.89 3.69
N GLY A 444 21.21 -47.65 4.93
CA GLY A 444 20.30 -47.29 6.01
C GLY A 444 19.53 -46.00 5.70
N SER A 445 18.26 -45.94 6.10
CA SER A 445 17.40 -44.77 5.90
C SER A 445 18.01 -43.52 6.57
N PRO A 446 18.14 -42.39 5.85
CA PRO A 446 18.74 -41.18 6.41
C PRO A 446 17.85 -40.61 7.51
N SER A 447 18.37 -40.48 8.74
CA SER A 447 17.62 -39.86 9.83
C SER A 447 17.48 -38.35 9.56
N GLN A 448 16.25 -37.83 9.62
CA GLN A 448 15.98 -36.41 9.37
C GLN A 448 15.30 -35.74 10.57
N ARG A 449 15.77 -34.54 10.96
CA ARG A 449 15.11 -33.68 11.95
C ARG A 449 14.66 -32.38 11.30
N THR A 450 13.40 -32.00 11.48
CA THR A 450 12.85 -30.75 10.93
C THR A 450 12.37 -29.84 12.04
N LEU A 451 12.84 -28.60 12.00
CA LEU A 451 12.35 -27.48 12.79
C LEU A 451 11.67 -26.51 11.83
N GLU A 452 10.49 -26.03 12.22
CA GLU A 452 9.68 -25.16 11.37
C GLU A 452 9.27 -23.91 12.16
N VAL A 453 9.60 -22.72 11.64
CA VAL A 453 9.22 -21.42 12.18
C VAL A 453 8.13 -20.84 11.29
N ARG A 454 6.88 -21.11 11.61
CA ARG A 454 5.71 -20.59 10.87
C ARG A 454 5.44 -19.16 11.24
N PHE A 455 5.00 -18.36 10.29
CA PHE A 455 4.66 -16.96 10.50
C PHE A 455 3.54 -16.49 9.56
N ARG A 456 2.97 -15.34 9.90
CA ARG A 456 2.07 -14.54 9.05
C ARG A 456 2.80 -13.28 8.62
N ALA A 457 2.74 -12.93 7.35
CA ALA A 457 3.35 -11.71 6.80
C ALA A 457 2.42 -11.04 5.78
N ARG A 458 2.73 -9.80 5.41
CA ARG A 458 1.96 -9.06 4.41
C ARG A 458 1.94 -9.84 3.08
N ARG A 459 0.76 -10.10 2.54
CA ARG A 459 0.61 -10.91 1.31
C ARG A 459 1.39 -10.32 0.14
N ASN A 460 1.21 -9.02 -0.12
CA ASN A 460 1.87 -8.36 -1.26
C ASN A 460 3.39 -8.40 -1.14
N TYR A 461 3.93 -8.38 0.08
CA TYR A 461 5.35 -8.53 0.32
C TYR A 461 5.83 -9.94 -0.07
N LEU A 462 5.11 -10.98 0.38
CA LEU A 462 5.42 -12.36 0.01
C LEU A 462 5.26 -12.61 -1.50
N GLU A 463 4.31 -11.96 -2.15
CA GLU A 463 4.13 -12.02 -3.61
C GLU A 463 5.31 -11.43 -4.38
N THR A 464 6.12 -10.56 -3.78
CA THR A 464 7.36 -10.06 -4.40
C THR A 464 8.42 -11.14 -4.59
N PHE A 465 8.29 -12.29 -3.91
CA PHE A 465 9.18 -13.44 -4.09
C PHE A 465 8.72 -14.40 -5.20
N LEU A 466 7.48 -14.27 -5.68
CA LEU A 466 6.94 -15.16 -6.69
C LEU A 466 7.60 -14.91 -8.07
N PRO A 467 7.75 -15.97 -8.89
CA PRO A 467 8.63 -15.94 -10.05
C PRO A 467 7.99 -15.21 -11.24
N ARG A 468 6.67 -15.30 -11.42
CA ARG A 468 5.96 -14.72 -12.56
C ARG A 468 5.08 -13.54 -12.16
N ALA A 469 4.66 -12.75 -13.15
CA ALA A 469 3.80 -11.57 -12.97
C ALA A 469 2.34 -11.92 -12.66
N ASP A 470 1.89 -13.07 -13.12
CA ASP A 470 0.56 -13.63 -12.91
C ASP A 470 0.47 -14.54 -11.67
N SER A 471 1.60 -14.88 -11.05
CA SER A 471 1.62 -15.62 -9.80
C SER A 471 1.04 -14.81 -8.66
N ARG A 472 0.24 -15.46 -7.79
CA ARG A 472 -0.44 -14.81 -6.66
C ARG A 472 -0.58 -15.75 -5.47
N ILE A 473 -0.76 -15.22 -4.27
CA ILE A 473 -1.12 -16.02 -3.11
C ILE A 473 -2.64 -16.02 -2.95
N THR A 474 -3.25 -17.18 -2.77
CA THR A 474 -4.72 -17.32 -2.76
C THR A 474 -5.39 -16.98 -1.42
N SER A 475 -4.60 -16.61 -0.40
CA SER A 475 -5.13 -16.24 0.92
C SER A 475 -6.08 -15.04 0.85
N ARG A 476 -7.16 -15.12 1.64
CA ARG A 476 -8.10 -14.00 1.83
C ARG A 476 -7.48 -12.92 2.72
N GLY A 477 -7.82 -11.65 2.45
CA GLY A 477 -7.32 -10.49 3.19
C GLY A 477 -5.95 -9.99 2.70
N GLY A 478 -5.26 -9.23 3.56
CA GLY A 478 -3.91 -8.69 3.32
C GLY A 478 -2.77 -9.50 3.93
N TRP A 479 -3.09 -10.66 4.52
CA TRP A 479 -2.13 -11.56 5.16
C TRP A 479 -1.89 -12.83 4.35
N ALA A 480 -0.67 -13.36 4.41
CA ALA A 480 -0.29 -14.68 3.90
C ALA A 480 0.58 -15.41 4.92
N LYS A 481 0.64 -16.74 4.80
CA LYS A 481 1.43 -17.58 5.69
C LYS A 481 2.71 -18.00 5.00
N GLY A 482 3.78 -18.07 5.77
CA GLY A 482 5.06 -18.60 5.36
C GLY A 482 5.73 -19.33 6.49
N SER A 483 6.88 -19.93 6.19
CA SER A 483 7.61 -20.72 7.15
C SER A 483 9.09 -20.78 6.84
N TRP A 484 9.93 -20.62 7.85
CA TRP A 484 11.34 -21.02 7.76
C TRP A 484 11.47 -22.47 8.15
N VAL A 485 11.91 -23.29 7.20
CA VAL A 485 12.10 -24.73 7.38
C VAL A 485 13.58 -25.00 7.55
N ILE A 486 13.96 -25.52 8.72
CA ILE A 486 15.32 -25.87 9.09
C ILE A 486 15.40 -27.40 9.20
N ARG A 487 16.06 -28.04 8.24
CA ARG A 487 16.19 -29.48 8.13
C ARG A 487 17.63 -29.91 8.40
N ARG A 488 17.80 -30.94 9.22
CA ARG A 488 19.06 -31.67 9.39
C ARG A 488 18.91 -33.03 8.77
N ILE A 489 19.81 -33.35 7.84
CA ILE A 489 19.85 -34.62 7.14
C ILE A 489 21.15 -35.29 7.57
N GLN A 490 21.03 -36.46 8.18
CA GLN A 490 22.16 -37.37 8.36
C GLN A 490 22.21 -38.26 7.12
N PRO A 491 23.06 -37.98 6.12
CA PRO A 491 23.21 -38.91 5.00
C PRO A 491 23.67 -40.26 5.56
N GLY A 492 23.16 -41.37 5.02
CA GLY A 492 23.66 -42.71 5.36
C GLY A 492 25.17 -42.84 5.09
N GLU A 493 25.74 -44.03 5.31
CA GLU A 493 27.20 -44.30 5.27
C GLU A 493 27.97 -43.77 4.02
N TRP A 494 27.28 -43.37 2.96
CA TRP A 494 27.84 -42.89 1.70
C TRP A 494 28.54 -41.51 1.71
N LYS A 495 28.47 -40.72 2.80
CA LYS A 495 29.13 -39.39 2.90
C LYS A 495 29.90 -39.14 4.20
N GLY A 496 30.56 -40.17 4.74
CA GLY A 496 31.45 -40.01 5.90
C GLY A 496 30.77 -39.50 7.18
N GLY A 497 29.44 -39.58 7.26
CA GLY A 497 28.64 -39.25 8.45
C GLY A 497 28.50 -37.76 8.78
N ARG A 498 28.87 -36.84 7.88
CA ARG A 498 28.68 -35.39 8.14
C ARG A 498 27.22 -34.98 7.93
N GLU A 499 26.62 -34.41 8.96
CA GLU A 499 25.26 -33.84 8.90
C GLU A 499 25.21 -32.65 7.94
N VAL A 500 24.15 -32.60 7.12
CA VAL A 500 23.85 -31.47 6.22
C VAL A 500 22.68 -30.69 6.78
N ILE A 501 22.83 -29.36 6.83
CA ILE A 501 21.79 -28.45 7.28
C ILE A 501 21.21 -27.68 6.09
N LEU A 502 19.88 -27.66 6.00
CA LEU A 502 19.12 -26.90 5.03
C LEU A 502 18.23 -25.88 5.74
N VAL A 503 18.25 -24.64 5.27
CA VAL A 503 17.36 -23.58 5.75
C VAL A 503 16.63 -22.98 4.56
N GLY A 504 15.31 -23.12 4.49
CA GLY A 504 14.51 -22.62 3.37
C GLY A 504 13.37 -21.74 3.82
N LEU A 505 13.08 -20.68 3.06
CA LEU A 505 11.82 -19.96 3.17
C LEU A 505 10.77 -20.72 2.34
N CYS A 506 9.62 -21.00 2.92
CA CYS A 506 8.46 -21.57 2.25
C CYS A 506 7.29 -20.59 2.33
N ILE A 507 6.64 -20.32 1.21
CA ILE A 507 5.45 -19.48 1.07
C ILE A 507 4.29 -20.41 0.73
N PHE A 508 3.22 -20.35 1.53
CA PHE A 508 2.10 -21.27 1.38
C PHE A 508 1.05 -20.77 0.40
N HIS A 509 0.39 -21.70 -0.28
CA HIS A 509 -0.76 -21.45 -1.16
C HIS A 509 -0.51 -20.43 -2.30
N ALA A 510 0.65 -20.52 -2.94
CA ALA A 510 0.98 -19.77 -4.13
C ALA A 510 0.39 -20.44 -5.39
N LEU A 511 -0.30 -19.66 -6.21
CA LEU A 511 -0.69 -20.03 -7.57
C LEU A 511 0.40 -19.56 -8.52
N LEU A 512 1.07 -20.48 -9.21
CA LEU A 512 2.28 -20.17 -9.99
C LEU A 512 2.05 -20.13 -11.51
N SER A 513 0.94 -20.71 -11.98
CA SER A 513 0.49 -20.64 -13.37
C SER A 513 -1.03 -20.51 -13.40
N PRO A 514 -1.59 -19.69 -14.31
CA PRO A 514 -3.04 -19.58 -14.48
C PRO A 514 -3.67 -20.89 -14.99
N ASP A 515 -2.90 -21.75 -15.64
CA ASP A 515 -3.37 -23.06 -16.15
C ASP A 515 -3.46 -24.14 -15.07
N ARG A 516 -2.93 -23.88 -13.87
CA ARG A 516 -3.02 -24.79 -12.73
C ARG A 516 -3.92 -24.14 -11.68
N ASP A 517 -5.08 -24.73 -11.43
CA ASP A 517 -6.04 -24.20 -10.45
C ASP A 517 -5.70 -24.56 -8.98
N GLU A 518 -4.71 -25.42 -8.76
CA GLU A 518 -4.34 -25.86 -7.41
C GLU A 518 -3.22 -24.98 -6.81
N PRO A 519 -3.45 -24.31 -5.66
CA PRO A 519 -2.43 -23.58 -4.94
C PRO A 519 -1.38 -24.50 -4.33
N GLN A 520 -0.13 -24.05 -4.30
CA GLN A 520 1.03 -24.87 -3.97
C GLN A 520 1.99 -24.13 -3.05
N ASP A 521 2.76 -24.88 -2.27
CA ASP A 521 3.82 -24.31 -1.47
C ASP A 521 5.05 -24.00 -2.34
N PHE A 522 5.64 -22.84 -2.12
CA PHE A 522 6.67 -22.26 -2.97
C PHE A 522 7.87 -21.83 -2.14
N SER A 523 9.08 -22.25 -2.51
CA SER A 523 10.29 -21.90 -1.75
C SER A 523 11.21 -20.95 -2.52
N PRO A 524 11.13 -19.61 -2.35
CA PRO A 524 11.93 -18.69 -3.16
C PRO A 524 13.44 -18.84 -2.99
N VAL A 525 13.87 -19.33 -1.82
CA VAL A 525 15.28 -19.40 -1.46
C VAL A 525 15.49 -20.52 -0.45
N MET A 526 16.58 -21.25 -0.68
CA MET A 526 17.11 -22.23 0.26
C MET A 526 18.59 -21.96 0.50
N PHE A 527 19.07 -22.33 1.67
CA PHE A 527 20.48 -22.28 2.07
C PHE A 527 20.93 -23.68 2.48
N CYS A 528 22.18 -24.01 2.19
CA CYS A 528 22.84 -25.27 2.56
C CYS A 528 24.25 -25.00 3.05
N ASP A 529 24.75 -25.81 3.99
CA ASP A 529 26.12 -25.74 4.51
C ASP A 529 27.10 -26.72 3.81
N ASP A 530 26.63 -27.49 2.84
CA ASP A 530 27.39 -28.46 2.06
C ASP A 530 27.42 -28.10 0.57
N ALA A 531 28.62 -27.94 0.01
CA ALA A 531 28.80 -27.48 -1.37
C ALA A 531 28.41 -28.55 -2.40
N GLU A 532 28.67 -29.82 -2.12
CA GLU A 532 28.32 -30.92 -3.03
C GLU A 532 26.81 -31.12 -3.08
N PHE A 533 26.13 -31.07 -1.94
CA PHE A 533 24.67 -31.11 -1.87
C PHE A 533 24.05 -29.92 -2.62
N MET A 534 24.63 -28.72 -2.49
CA MET A 534 24.17 -27.54 -3.22
C MET A 534 24.29 -27.71 -4.74
N ILE A 535 25.41 -28.26 -5.23
CA ILE A 535 25.60 -28.56 -6.66
C ILE A 535 24.56 -29.57 -7.13
N ALA A 536 24.43 -30.70 -6.44
CA ALA A 536 23.45 -31.74 -6.77
C ALA A 536 22.01 -31.20 -6.75
N ALA A 537 21.64 -30.41 -5.73
CA ALA A 537 20.31 -29.81 -5.62
C ALA A 537 20.01 -28.79 -6.73
N ARG A 538 21.03 -28.11 -7.28
CA ARG A 538 20.85 -27.20 -8.42
C ARG A 538 20.76 -27.94 -9.75
N GLU A 539 21.63 -28.93 -9.94
CA GLU A 539 21.74 -29.69 -11.19
C GLU A 539 20.60 -30.69 -11.36
N GLU A 540 20.26 -31.44 -10.30
CA GLU A 540 19.28 -32.53 -10.35
C GLU A 540 17.87 -32.09 -9.92
N LEU A 541 17.77 -31.20 -8.93
CA LEU A 541 16.48 -30.79 -8.33
C LEU A 541 16.05 -29.38 -8.73
N HIS A 542 16.89 -28.65 -9.47
CA HIS A 542 16.64 -27.28 -9.91
C HIS A 542 16.25 -26.32 -8.78
N LEU A 543 16.73 -26.57 -7.55
CA LEU A 543 16.41 -25.75 -6.38
C LEU A 543 17.31 -24.51 -6.31
N PRO A 544 16.78 -23.33 -5.92
CA PRO A 544 17.55 -22.10 -5.69
C PRO A 544 18.30 -22.18 -4.34
N VAL A 545 19.24 -23.13 -4.22
CA VAL A 545 20.01 -23.38 -2.99
C VAL A 545 21.28 -22.54 -2.99
N LEU A 546 21.55 -21.84 -1.90
CA LEU A 546 22.74 -21.01 -1.71
C LEU A 546 23.65 -21.63 -0.64
N LEU A 547 24.96 -21.60 -0.88
CA LEU A 547 25.92 -21.99 0.15
C LEU A 547 25.99 -20.92 1.24
N ALA A 548 25.86 -21.33 2.50
CA ALA A 548 25.98 -20.48 3.67
C ALA A 548 26.63 -21.23 4.85
N ASP A 549 27.50 -20.53 5.58
CA ASP A 549 27.99 -20.97 6.88
C ASP A 549 26.82 -20.90 7.88
N MET A 550 26.53 -22.01 8.55
CA MET A 550 25.41 -22.12 9.47
C MET A 550 25.88 -22.38 10.89
N LYS A 551 25.39 -21.57 11.83
CA LYS A 551 25.68 -21.76 13.25
C LYS A 551 24.39 -21.75 14.06
N GLU A 552 24.08 -22.89 14.64
CA GLU A 552 22.96 -23.03 15.56
C GLU A 552 23.42 -22.81 17.00
N ASN A 553 22.66 -22.00 17.74
CA ASN A 553 22.86 -21.80 19.17
C ASN A 553 21.53 -22.03 19.90
N ILE A 554 21.54 -22.92 20.89
CA ILE A 554 20.41 -23.13 21.80
C ILE A 554 20.83 -22.66 23.19
N LEU A 555 20.28 -21.54 23.64
CA LEU A 555 20.59 -20.91 24.92
C LEU A 555 19.35 -20.89 25.81
N GLY A 556 19.19 -21.94 26.63
CA GLY A 556 18.02 -22.10 27.50
C GLY A 556 16.71 -22.14 26.71
N ALA A 557 15.87 -21.13 26.92
CA ALA A 557 14.59 -20.95 26.23
C ALA A 557 14.72 -20.16 24.90
N ARG A 558 15.92 -20.04 24.33
CA ARG A 558 16.13 -19.33 23.06
C ARG A 558 16.78 -20.25 22.03
N TYR A 559 16.17 -20.29 20.86
CA TYR A 559 16.73 -20.89 19.66
C TYR A 559 17.26 -19.77 18.75
N GLN A 560 18.46 -19.94 18.21
CA GLN A 560 19.05 -19.04 17.24
C GLN A 560 19.75 -19.83 16.14
N MET A 561 19.52 -19.45 14.90
CA MET A 561 20.21 -19.96 13.73
C MET A 561 20.82 -18.79 12.96
N ASP A 562 22.14 -18.75 12.91
CA ASP A 562 22.92 -17.74 12.19
C ASP A 562 23.30 -18.29 10.82
N LEU A 563 23.04 -17.50 9.78
CA LEU A 563 23.47 -17.76 8.41
C LEU A 563 24.50 -16.68 8.03
N GLY A 564 25.68 -17.12 7.64
CA GLY A 564 26.77 -16.27 7.22
C GLY A 564 27.48 -16.79 5.98
N ARG A 565 28.46 -16.03 5.51
CA ARG A 565 29.39 -16.46 4.48
C ARG A 565 30.68 -15.66 4.61
N SER A 566 31.82 -16.33 4.49
CA SER A 566 33.14 -15.69 4.58
C SER A 566 33.33 -14.92 5.89
N GLY A 567 32.83 -15.48 7.00
CA GLY A 567 32.96 -14.89 8.35
C GLY A 567 32.00 -13.75 8.65
N GLN A 568 31.07 -13.39 7.75
CA GLN A 568 30.04 -12.38 8.01
C GLN A 568 28.65 -13.00 8.08
N THR A 569 27.93 -12.76 9.17
CA THR A 569 26.51 -13.14 9.32
C THR A 569 25.63 -12.17 8.55
N PHE A 570 24.85 -12.67 7.60
CA PHE A 570 23.90 -11.87 6.81
C PHE A 570 22.43 -12.13 7.18
N MET A 571 22.15 -13.19 7.93
CA MET A 571 20.80 -13.53 8.37
C MET A 571 20.84 -14.24 9.72
N MET A 572 19.83 -13.98 10.54
CA MET A 572 19.66 -14.60 11.84
C MET A 572 18.19 -15.01 11.99
N ILE A 573 17.94 -16.21 12.51
CA ILE A 573 16.60 -16.71 12.80
C ILE A 573 16.53 -16.98 14.29
N GLN A 574 15.81 -16.13 15.02
CA GLN A 574 15.65 -16.23 16.47
C GLN A 574 14.23 -16.66 16.84
N ALA A 575 14.12 -17.48 17.88
CA ALA A 575 12.86 -17.91 18.46
C ALA A 575 12.97 -18.03 19.98
N ASN A 576 12.03 -17.42 20.72
CA ASN A 576 11.88 -17.67 22.15
C ASN A 576 10.95 -18.87 22.33
N LEU A 577 11.47 -19.91 22.96
CA LEU A 577 10.75 -21.09 23.38
C LEU A 577 9.97 -20.74 24.66
N ALA A 578 8.64 -20.92 24.67
CA ALA A 578 7.92 -20.86 25.94
C ALA A 578 8.28 -22.09 26.80
N PRO A 579 8.27 -21.99 28.14
CA PRO A 579 8.41 -23.17 29.00
C PRO A 579 7.25 -24.13 28.73
N VAL A 580 7.57 -25.32 28.22
CA VAL A 580 6.58 -26.35 27.89
C VAL A 580 6.11 -27.02 29.17
N HIS A 581 4.80 -26.98 29.46
CA HIS A 581 4.19 -27.97 30.36
C HIS A 581 4.10 -29.30 29.63
N MET A 582 4.98 -30.24 30.00
CA MET A 582 4.96 -31.62 29.55
C MET A 582 3.76 -32.33 30.15
N ASN A 583 2.64 -32.41 29.43
CA ASN A 583 1.68 -33.49 29.67
C ASN A 583 2.08 -34.66 28.76
N GLY A 584 2.38 -35.78 29.40
CA GLY A 584 2.85 -36.99 28.74
C GLY A 584 1.79 -37.56 27.80
N ASP A 585 2.00 -37.33 26.50
CA ASP A 585 1.73 -38.30 25.43
C ASP A 585 2.33 -37.73 24.13
N GLY A 586 3.28 -38.46 23.54
CA GLY A 586 3.55 -38.43 22.09
C GLY A 586 3.66 -37.07 21.38
N GLY A 587 4.36 -36.09 21.96
CA GLY A 587 5.20 -35.14 21.21
C GLY A 587 4.56 -34.21 20.16
N LYS A 588 3.44 -33.55 20.43
CA LYS A 588 3.11 -32.25 19.80
C LYS A 588 3.45 -31.12 20.78
N GLY A 589 4.69 -30.64 20.74
CA GLY A 589 5.15 -29.57 21.63
C GLY A 589 4.42 -28.25 21.32
N ALA A 590 3.67 -27.72 22.28
CA ALA A 590 3.02 -26.42 22.15
C ALA A 590 4.04 -25.28 22.32
N LEU A 591 4.23 -24.53 21.23
CA LEU A 591 4.03 -23.07 21.10
C LEU A 591 4.77 -22.14 22.09
N GLY A 592 5.86 -21.53 21.61
CA GLY A 592 6.33 -20.22 22.08
C GLY A 592 6.26 -19.17 20.96
N ASN A 593 6.07 -17.90 21.33
CA ASN A 593 6.18 -16.78 20.40
C ASN A 593 7.64 -16.62 19.96
N ALA A 594 7.93 -16.95 18.71
CA ALA A 594 9.24 -16.71 18.13
C ALA A 594 9.35 -15.24 17.64
N ARG A 595 10.54 -14.65 17.71
CA ARG A 595 10.81 -13.34 17.10
C ARG A 595 12.05 -13.47 16.25
N VAL A 596 11.85 -13.55 14.94
CA VAL A 596 12.96 -13.62 13.99
C VAL A 596 13.45 -12.19 13.71
N SER A 597 14.75 -11.98 13.84
CA SER A 597 15.41 -10.70 13.58
C SER A 597 16.43 -10.89 12.46
N MET A 598 16.31 -10.12 11.37
CA MET A 598 17.33 -10.12 10.32
C MET A 598 18.35 -9.02 10.56
N THR A 599 19.62 -9.39 10.70
CA THR A 599 20.72 -8.42 10.78
C THR A 599 21.03 -7.86 9.40
N THR A 600 21.06 -6.54 9.28
CA THR A 600 21.24 -5.82 8.00
C THR A 600 22.73 -5.67 7.68
N LEU A 601 23.19 -6.25 6.57
CA LEU A 601 24.44 -5.84 5.91
C LEU A 601 24.11 -4.83 4.80
N LYS A 602 25.01 -3.87 4.57
CA LYS A 602 24.91 -2.91 3.45
C LYS A 602 24.89 -3.69 2.12
N ARG A 603 24.10 -3.23 1.15
CA ARG A 603 23.93 -3.86 -0.17
C ARG A 603 25.26 -4.18 -0.86
N ASP A 604 26.22 -3.27 -0.80
CA ASP A 604 27.56 -3.44 -1.38
C ASP A 604 28.33 -4.62 -0.76
N VAL A 605 28.10 -4.89 0.52
CA VAL A 605 28.66 -6.03 1.25
C VAL A 605 27.93 -7.32 0.87
N LEU A 606 26.60 -7.26 0.69
CA LEU A 606 25.82 -8.39 0.19
C LEU A 606 26.21 -8.80 -1.24
N GLU A 607 26.52 -7.84 -2.12
CA GLU A 607 27.01 -8.13 -3.49
C GLU A 607 28.42 -8.72 -3.47
N ALA A 608 29.30 -8.28 -2.56
CA ALA A 608 30.63 -8.85 -2.39
C ALA A 608 30.59 -10.29 -1.82
N VAL A 609 29.63 -10.58 -0.93
CA VAL A 609 29.51 -11.87 -0.25
C VAL A 609 28.67 -12.88 -1.05
N LEU A 610 27.65 -12.42 -1.79
CA LEU A 610 26.74 -13.24 -2.60
C LEU A 610 26.55 -12.64 -4.01
N PRO A 611 27.57 -12.67 -4.89
CA PRO A 611 27.46 -12.14 -6.26
C PRO A 611 26.28 -12.79 -7.01
N GLY A 612 25.42 -11.95 -7.61
CA GLY A 612 24.23 -12.40 -8.35
C GLY A 612 23.00 -12.77 -7.51
N LEU A 613 23.11 -12.77 -6.16
CA LEU A 613 22.05 -13.22 -5.24
C LEU A 613 21.73 -12.22 -4.12
N ALA A 614 22.51 -11.15 -4.01
CA ALA A 614 22.28 -10.02 -3.10
C ALA A 614 20.86 -9.47 -3.16
N HIS A 615 20.23 -9.54 -4.33
CA HIS A 615 18.86 -9.10 -4.54
C HIS A 615 17.82 -9.96 -3.78
N VAL A 616 17.94 -11.29 -3.82
CA VAL A 616 17.03 -12.21 -3.10
C VAL A 616 17.19 -12.06 -1.58
N VAL A 617 18.43 -11.95 -1.11
CA VAL A 617 18.73 -11.80 0.33
C VAL A 617 18.38 -10.39 0.83
N GLY A 618 18.59 -9.35 0.02
CA GLY A 618 18.15 -7.99 0.32
C GLY A 618 16.64 -7.89 0.47
N GLN A 619 15.87 -8.63 -0.34
CA GLN A 619 14.42 -8.73 -0.18
C GLN A 619 14.00 -9.43 1.11
N LEU A 620 14.84 -10.22 1.77
CA LEU A 620 14.43 -10.79 3.06
C LEU A 620 14.43 -9.71 4.16
N GLN A 621 15.23 -8.65 4.03
CA GLN A 621 15.39 -7.62 5.07
C GLN A 621 14.10 -6.86 5.42
N GLY A 622 13.16 -6.70 4.47
CA GLY A 622 11.87 -6.06 4.72
C GLY A 622 10.75 -7.01 5.16
N LEU A 623 11.05 -8.30 5.37
CA LEU A 623 10.07 -9.29 5.78
C LEU A 623 9.69 -9.10 7.26
N ASP A 624 8.55 -8.45 7.49
CA ASP A 624 7.93 -8.35 8.80
C ASP A 624 7.07 -9.59 9.09
N MET A 625 7.42 -10.31 10.16
CA MET A 625 6.78 -11.57 10.56
C MET A 625 5.96 -11.39 11.83
N LYS A 626 4.69 -11.80 11.77
CA LYS A 626 3.73 -11.81 12.89
C LYS A 626 3.28 -13.24 13.21
N ASP A 627 2.69 -13.41 14.39
CA ASP A 627 2.11 -14.67 14.86
C ASP A 627 3.05 -15.86 14.67
N VAL A 628 4.31 -15.65 15.05
CA VAL A 628 5.36 -16.62 14.76
C VAL A 628 5.26 -17.80 15.72
N VAL A 629 5.13 -18.99 15.16
CA VAL A 629 4.97 -20.26 15.89
C VAL A 629 6.13 -21.18 15.53
N LEU A 630 6.77 -21.75 16.55
CA LEU A 630 7.78 -22.78 16.36
C LEU A 630 7.17 -24.18 16.52
N THR A 631 7.37 -25.04 15.53
CA THR A 631 6.99 -26.46 15.56
C THR A 631 8.19 -27.36 15.27
N ARG A 632 8.32 -28.46 16.00
CA ARG A 632 9.37 -29.47 15.81
C ARG A 632 8.71 -30.80 15.45
N SER A 633 9.10 -31.38 14.32
CA SER A 633 8.74 -32.76 13.99
C SER A 633 9.92 -33.69 14.30
N GLY A 634 9.62 -34.79 15.00
CA GLY A 634 10.59 -35.80 15.42
C GLY A 634 11.25 -36.53 14.25
N ILE A 635 12.26 -37.34 14.58
CA ILE A 635 13.07 -38.13 13.65
C ILE A 635 12.14 -38.99 12.79
N MET A 636 12.09 -38.72 11.48
CA MET A 636 11.63 -39.73 10.53
C MET A 636 12.85 -40.62 10.24
N VAL A 637 12.76 -41.88 10.69
CA VAL A 637 13.71 -42.95 10.40
C VAL A 637 13.28 -43.62 9.11
#